data_AF-A0A7J8S1Y1-F1
#
_entry.id   AF-A0A7J8S1Y1-F1
#
_cell.length_a   1.000
_cell.length_b   1.000
_cell.length_c   1.000
_cell.angle_alpha   90.00
_cell.angle_beta   90.00
_cell.angle_gamma   90.00
#
_symmetry.space_group_name_H-M   'P 1'
#
loop_
_entity.id
_entity.type
_entity.pdbx_description
1 polymer ?
#
loop_
_entity_poly.entity_id
_entity_poly.type
_entity_poly.pdbx_seq_one_letter_code
_entity_poly.pdbx_strand_id
1 'polypeptide(L)'
;MDVPKSKEFERTRSTKEYAEKEARAKLRWLTQQGIIREYVKDFSELMLQISDLIVVEAESFIELGLRKDKFESSKPKVTSNYARDHEEDGKENSSNSKN
;
A
#
# COMPACT_ATOMS: atom_id res chain seq x y z
N MET A 1 -5.21 47.05 -25.17
CA MET A 1 -3.88 46.45 -24.95
C MET A 1 -4.04 44.95 -25.16
N ASP A 2 -3.86 44.47 -26.40
CA ASP A 2 -3.84 43.04 -26.68
C ASP A 2 -2.56 42.43 -26.11
N VAL A 3 -2.69 41.52 -25.15
CA VAL A 3 -1.56 40.70 -24.71
C VAL A 3 -1.16 39.82 -25.89
N PRO A 4 0.11 39.81 -26.33
CA PRO A 4 0.53 38.97 -27.43
C PRO A 4 0.20 37.50 -27.12
N LYS A 5 -0.46 36.81 -28.06
CA LYS A 5 -0.85 35.39 -27.97
C LYS A 5 0.32 34.47 -27.56
N SER A 6 1.55 34.87 -27.88
CA SER A 6 2.79 34.22 -27.46
C SER A 6 3.07 34.31 -25.95
N LYS A 7 2.75 35.43 -25.29
CA LYS A 7 2.93 35.60 -23.84
C LYS A 7 1.91 34.82 -23.03
N GLU A 8 0.69 34.62 -23.56
CA GLU A 8 -0.32 33.77 -22.91
C GLU A 8 0.03 32.29 -23.01
N PHE A 9 0.47 31.84 -24.19
CA PHE A 9 0.90 30.46 -24.41
C PHE A 9 2.03 30.05 -23.46
N GLU A 10 3.08 30.87 -23.35
CA GLU A 10 4.21 30.62 -22.45
C GLU A 10 3.83 30.60 -20.97
N ARG A 11 2.89 31.46 -20.54
CA ARG A 11 2.35 31.40 -19.17
C ARG A 11 1.61 30.09 -18.91
N THR A 12 0.72 29.70 -19.82
CA THR A 12 -0.07 28.46 -19.63
C THR A 12 0.80 27.20 -19.59
N ARG A 13 1.87 27.16 -20.40
CA ARG A 13 2.85 26.09 -20.39
C ARG A 13 3.60 26.03 -19.06
N SER A 14 4.09 27.17 -18.58
CA SER A 14 4.79 27.30 -17.31
C SER A 14 3.91 26.90 -16.11
N THR A 15 2.61 27.23 -16.14
CA THR A 15 1.67 26.83 -15.07
C THR A 15 1.37 25.34 -15.07
N LYS A 16 1.27 24.71 -16.24
CA LYS A 16 1.05 23.25 -16.35
C LYS A 16 2.29 22.48 -15.89
N GLU A 17 3.48 22.88 -16.34
CA GLU A 17 4.74 22.26 -15.92
C GLU A 17 4.96 22.37 -14.40
N TYR A 18 4.54 23.48 -13.78
CA TYR A 18 4.57 23.64 -12.33
C TYR A 18 3.58 22.68 -11.64
N ALA A 19 2.33 22.61 -12.10
CA ALA A 19 1.31 21.72 -11.54
C ALA A 19 1.73 20.24 -11.64
N GLU A 20 2.30 19.81 -12.76
CA GLU A 20 2.80 18.44 -12.93
C GLU A 20 3.94 18.11 -11.96
N LYS A 21 4.89 19.03 -11.78
CA LYS A 21 5.98 18.87 -10.80
C LYS A 21 5.44 18.77 -9.38
N GLU A 22 4.47 19.60 -9.04
CA GLU A 22 3.83 19.57 -7.72
C GLU A 22 3.07 18.26 -7.49
N ALA A 23 2.32 17.79 -8.49
CA ALA A 23 1.59 16.52 -8.43
C ALA A 23 2.52 15.33 -8.23
N ARG A 24 3.64 15.26 -9.00
CA ARG A 24 4.68 14.24 -8.82
C ARG A 24 5.31 14.29 -7.43
N ALA A 25 5.59 15.49 -6.91
CA ALA A 25 6.12 15.65 -5.57
C ALA A 25 5.13 15.11 -4.52
N LYS A 26 3.83 15.41 -4.65
CA LYS A 26 2.79 14.89 -3.76
C LYS A 26 2.66 13.36 -3.85
N LEU A 27 2.68 12.77 -5.04
CA LEU A 27 2.63 11.31 -5.21
C LEU A 27 3.79 10.59 -4.52
N ARG A 28 5.00 11.16 -4.54
CA ARG A 28 6.16 10.59 -3.84
C ARG A 28 5.98 10.49 -2.33
N TRP A 29 5.20 11.39 -1.74
CA TRP A 29 4.95 11.43 -0.30
C TRP A 29 3.58 10.86 0.10
N LEU A 30 2.71 10.58 -0.88
CA LEU A 30 1.39 10.05 -0.63
C LEU A 30 1.50 8.62 -0.08
N THR A 31 1.24 8.48 1.22
CA THR A 31 1.21 7.19 1.89
C THR A 31 -0.22 6.84 2.26
N GLN A 32 -0.62 5.58 2.09
CA GLN A 32 -1.91 5.10 2.56
C GLN A 32 -1.96 5.23 4.08
N GLN A 33 -2.91 6.03 4.55
CA GLN A 33 -3.26 6.15 5.95
C GLN A 33 -4.77 5.90 6.09
N GLY A 34 -5.17 5.05 7.04
CA GLY A 34 -6.59 4.75 7.27
C GLY A 34 -7.24 4.03 6.09
N ILE A 35 -8.25 4.66 5.49
CA ILE A 35 -9.18 4.05 4.54
C ILE A 35 -8.57 4.04 3.12
N ILE A 36 -8.45 2.86 2.53
CA ILE A 36 -7.88 2.68 1.19
C ILE A 36 -8.60 3.50 0.11
N ARG A 37 -9.92 3.70 0.25
CA ARG A 37 -10.73 4.50 -0.68
C ARG A 37 -10.29 5.96 -0.74
N GLU A 38 -9.88 6.55 0.38
CA GLU A 38 -9.40 7.94 0.43
C GLU A 38 -8.04 8.05 -0.25
N TYR A 39 -7.14 7.11 0.04
CA TYR A 39 -5.85 7.01 -0.66
C TYR A 39 -6.02 6.89 -2.18
N VAL A 40 -6.89 5.99 -2.66
CA VAL A 40 -7.12 5.80 -4.10
C VAL A 40 -7.71 7.06 -4.74
N LYS A 41 -8.59 7.77 -4.03
CA LYS A 41 -9.15 9.04 -4.51
C LYS A 41 -8.06 10.09 -4.71
N ASP A 42 -7.25 10.33 -3.68
CA ASP A 42 -6.19 11.35 -3.71
C ASP A 42 -5.11 10.98 -4.74
N PHE A 43 -4.76 9.71 -4.82
CA PHE A 43 -3.84 9.19 -5.83
C PHE A 43 -4.35 9.44 -7.25
N SER A 44 -5.62 9.11 -7.52
CA SER A 44 -6.22 9.29 -8.84
C SER A 44 -6.30 10.76 -9.25
N GLU A 45 -6.61 11.66 -8.31
CA GLU A 45 -6.64 13.10 -8.55
C GLU A 45 -5.26 13.64 -8.93
N LEU A 46 -4.20 13.18 -8.26
CA LEU A 46 -2.83 13.57 -8.60
C LEU A 46 -2.36 12.98 -9.94
N MET A 47 -2.75 11.76 -10.29
CA MET A 47 -2.43 11.20 -11.60
C MET A 47 -3.04 12.00 -12.75
N LEU A 48 -4.27 12.49 -12.59
CA LEU A 48 -4.94 13.30 -13.62
C LEU A 48 -4.26 14.64 -13.89
N GLN A 49 -3.44 15.13 -12.94
CA GLN A 49 -2.65 16.35 -13.11
C GLN A 49 -1.36 16.11 -13.91
N ILE A 50 -0.95 14.86 -14.13
CA ILE A 50 0.30 14.49 -14.80
C ILE A 50 -0.04 13.97 -16.20
N SER A 51 0.16 14.81 -17.21
CA SER A 51 -0.25 14.51 -18.59
C SER A 51 0.55 13.36 -19.23
N ASP A 52 1.78 13.13 -18.76
CA ASP A 52 2.76 12.19 -19.31
C ASP A 52 3.03 10.99 -18.39
N LEU A 53 2.15 10.72 -17.42
CA LEU A 53 2.34 9.63 -16.46
C LEU A 53 2.29 8.27 -17.17
N ILE A 54 3.41 7.55 -17.13
CA ILE A 54 3.49 6.19 -17.67
C ILE A 54 3.07 5.17 -16.61
N VAL A 55 2.51 4.04 -17.05
CA VAL A 55 2.03 2.96 -16.17
C VAL A 55 3.12 2.49 -15.19
N VAL A 56 4.35 2.34 -15.66
CA VAL A 56 5.50 1.92 -14.83
C VAL A 56 5.79 2.93 -13.71
N GLU A 57 5.63 4.23 -13.96
CA GLU A 57 5.82 5.27 -12.96
C GLU A 57 4.67 5.24 -11.93
N ALA A 58 3.43 5.05 -12.39
CA ALA A 58 2.27 4.91 -11.53
C ALA A 58 2.37 3.67 -10.61
N GLU A 59 2.83 2.53 -11.13
CA GLU A 59 3.05 1.31 -10.35
C GLU A 59 4.07 1.53 -9.22
N SER A 60 5.16 2.26 -9.51
CA SER A 60 6.16 2.62 -8.50
C SER A 60 5.56 3.46 -7.37
N PHE A 61 4.70 4.44 -7.69
CA PHE A 61 4.04 5.25 -6.66
C PHE A 61 3.05 4.46 -5.80
N ILE A 62 2.33 3.50 -6.40
CA ILE A 62 1.45 2.60 -5.66
C ILE A 62 2.26 1.75 -4.68
N GLU A 63 3.37 1.16 -5.13
CA GLU A 63 4.22 0.33 -4.26
C GLU A 63 4.84 1.14 -3.12
N LEU A 64 5.28 2.38 -3.37
CA LEU A 64 5.80 3.27 -2.33
C LEU A 64 4.71 3.71 -1.34
N GLY A 65 3.51 3.99 -1.83
CA GLY A 65 2.43 4.54 -1.03
C GLY A 65 1.68 3.49 -0.20
N LEU A 66 1.64 2.24 -0.65
CA LEU A 66 1.00 1.16 0.11
C LEU A 66 1.89 0.71 1.27
N ARG A 67 1.35 0.76 2.48
CA ARG A 67 2.08 0.29 3.66
C ARG A 67 2.11 -1.24 3.68
N LYS A 68 3.31 -1.81 3.50
CA LYS A 68 3.53 -3.27 3.48
C LYS A 68 3.22 -3.95 4.84
N ASP A 69 3.27 -3.20 5.96
CA ASP A 69 3.06 -3.70 7.33
C ASP A 69 1.61 -4.09 7.66
N LYS A 70 0.62 -3.58 6.92
CA LYS A 70 -0.81 -3.90 7.15
C LYS A 70 -1.27 -5.16 6.45
N PHE A 71 -0.55 -5.65 5.44
CA PHE A 71 -0.96 -6.84 4.70
C PHE A 71 -0.52 -8.14 5.39
N GLU A 72 0.59 -8.14 6.12
CA GLU A 72 1.10 -9.34 6.82
C GLU A 72 0.34 -9.69 8.11
N SER A 73 -0.32 -8.71 8.74
CA SER A 73 -1.09 -8.94 9.98
C SER A 73 -2.49 -9.50 9.76
N SER A 74 -2.96 -9.58 8.50
CA SER A 74 -4.29 -10.09 8.16
C SER A 74 -4.32 -11.58 7.78
N LYS A 75 -3.21 -12.31 7.92
CA LYS A 75 -3.26 -13.78 7.85
C LYS A 75 -4.07 -14.29 9.05
N PRO A 76 -5.19 -15.00 8.85
CA PRO A 76 -5.89 -15.61 9.97
C PRO A 76 -4.95 -16.61 10.64
N LYS A 77 -4.69 -16.39 11.93
CA LYS A 77 -4.04 -17.37 12.78
C LYS A 77 -5.00 -18.55 12.88
N VAL A 78 -4.80 -19.58 12.05
CA VAL A 78 -5.49 -20.85 12.17
C VAL A 78 -5.06 -21.46 13.52
N THR A 79 -5.81 -21.14 14.58
CA THR A 79 -5.77 -21.88 15.83
C THR A 79 -6.57 -23.15 15.60
N SER A 80 -5.90 -24.18 15.10
CA SER A 80 -6.47 -25.52 15.07
C SER A 80 -6.56 -26.02 16.52
N ASN A 81 -7.77 -25.93 17.06
CA ASN A 81 -8.15 -26.55 18.32
C ASN A 81 -8.45 -28.02 18.05
N TYR A 82 -7.44 -28.88 18.16
CA TYR A 82 -7.68 -30.30 18.43
C TYR A 82 -7.20 -30.59 19.85
N ALA A 83 -7.97 -30.10 20.82
CA ALA A 83 -8.15 -30.85 22.05
C ALA A 83 -8.84 -32.15 21.65
N ARG A 84 -8.08 -33.25 21.62
CA ARG A 84 -8.64 -34.59 21.53
C ARG A 84 -8.25 -35.30 22.81
N ASP A 85 -9.15 -35.21 23.76
CA ASP A 85 -9.23 -36.09 24.92
C ASP A 85 -9.29 -37.53 24.40
N HIS A 86 -8.37 -38.37 24.87
CA HIS A 86 -8.53 -39.82 24.79
C HIS A 86 -7.93 -40.41 26.05
N GLU A 87 -8.81 -40.72 27.00
CA GLU A 87 -8.53 -41.66 28.08
C GLU A 87 -8.46 -43.11 27.55
N GLU A 88 -7.79 -43.93 28.34
CA GLU A 88 -7.66 -45.40 28.32
C GLU A 88 -6.85 -45.98 27.12
N ASP A 89 -5.96 -46.95 27.27
CA ASP A 89 -5.88 -48.02 28.27
C ASP A 89 -4.44 -48.61 28.32
N GLY A 90 -4.13 -49.32 29.40
CA GLY A 90 -2.77 -49.62 29.86
C GLY A 90 -1.89 -50.57 29.02
N LYS A 91 -0.59 -50.57 29.36
CA LYS A 91 0.25 -51.76 29.36
C LYS A 91 1.47 -51.58 30.27
N GLU A 92 1.51 -52.45 31.27
CA GLU A 92 2.59 -52.69 32.21
C GLU A 92 3.85 -53.21 31.49
N ASN A 93 5.02 -52.78 31.99
CA ASN A 93 6.18 -53.66 32.12
C ASN A 93 7.29 -53.01 32.98
N SER A 94 7.19 -53.31 34.28
CA SER A 94 8.25 -53.83 35.15
C SER A 94 9.71 -53.63 34.71
N SER A 95 10.45 -52.86 35.53
CA SER A 95 11.75 -53.31 36.03
C SER A 95 11.96 -52.78 37.45
N ASN A 96 12.24 -53.72 38.34
CA ASN A 96 12.17 -53.66 39.79
C ASN A 96 13.54 -53.36 40.43
N SER A 97 13.49 -52.95 41.71
CA SER A 97 14.52 -53.05 42.77
C SER A 97 15.50 -51.88 42.91
N LYS A 98 15.36 -51.00 43.93
CA LYS A 98 15.85 -51.12 45.35
C LYS A 98 17.38 -51.29 45.39
N ASN A 99 18.19 -50.46 46.04
CA ASN A 99 18.05 -49.60 47.22
C ASN A 99 18.88 -48.32 47.05
#